data_AF-A0A838ET70-F1
#
_entry.id   AF-A0A838ET70-F1
#
_cell.length_a   1.000
_cell.length_b   1.000
_cell.length_c   1.000
_cell.angle_alpha   90.00
_cell.angle_beta   90.00
_cell.angle_gamma   90.00
#
_symmetry.space_group_name_H-M   'P 1'
#
loop_
_entity.id
_entity.type
_entity.pdbx_description
1 polymer ?
#
loop_
_entity_poly.entity_id
_entity_poly.type
_entity_poly.pdbx_seq_one_letter_code
_entity_poly.pdbx_strand_id
1 'polypeptide(L)' 'LDAHDVSVDRENLVKRIENDGSKVLDIHLWRLAPGQVGCELIIKKNLEQRSSDYRDIIAGDFDIHHLIIEVI' A
#
# COMPACT_ATOMS: atom_id res chain seq x y z
N LEU A 1 -4.23 -0.30 17.43
CA LEU A 1 -5.66 -0.68 17.38
C LEU A 1 -5.84 -1.27 15.98
N ASP A 2 -5.01 -2.27 15.66
CA ASP A 2 -4.60 -2.55 14.27
C ASP A 2 -5.01 -3.99 13.93
N ALA A 3 -5.55 -4.12 12.72
CA ALA A 3 -6.39 -5.21 12.29
C ALA A 3 -5.72 -6.59 12.37
N HIS A 4 -6.27 -7.48 13.20
CA HIS A 4 -5.95 -8.90 13.22
C HIS A 4 -6.64 -9.68 12.07
N ASP A 5 -7.36 -9.00 11.16
CA ASP A 5 -8.36 -9.65 10.31
C ASP A 5 -8.63 -8.88 9.00
N VAL A 6 -7.57 -8.37 8.37
CA VAL A 6 -7.61 -7.81 7.00
C VAL A 6 -7.05 -8.84 6.03
N SER A 7 -7.75 -9.06 4.92
CA SER A 7 -7.42 -10.06 3.89
C SER A 7 -6.20 -9.71 3.04
N VAL A 8 -5.67 -8.48 3.18
CA VAL A 8 -4.51 -8.00 2.42
C VAL A 8 -3.22 -8.45 3.09
N ASP A 9 -2.38 -9.15 2.34
CA ASP A 9 -1.03 -9.52 2.78
C ASP A 9 -0.12 -8.27 2.81
N ARG A 10 0.08 -7.76 4.03
CA ARG A 10 0.92 -6.59 4.30
C ARG A 10 2.34 -6.76 3.79
N GLU A 11 2.95 -7.93 3.99
CA GLU A 11 4.35 -8.14 3.60
C GLU A 11 4.51 -8.13 2.08
N ASN A 12 3.56 -8.75 1.39
CA ASN A 12 3.56 -8.76 -0.07
C ASN A 12 3.35 -7.35 -0.64
N LEU A 13 2.44 -6.56 -0.07
CA LEU A 13 2.24 -5.15 -0.45
C LEU A 13 3.53 -4.34 -0.31
N VAL A 14 4.20 -4.44 0.85
CA VAL A 14 5.47 -3.76 1.08
C VAL A 14 6.52 -4.20 0.05
N LYS A 15 6.71 -5.52 -0.13
CA LYS A 15 7.66 -6.05 -1.13
C LYS A 15 7.36 -5.53 -2.53
N ARG A 16 6.09 -5.43 -2.90
CA ARG A 16 5.68 -4.98 -4.23
C ARG A 16 6.06 -3.53 -4.48
N ILE A 17 5.87 -2.66 -3.49
CA ILE A 17 6.25 -1.24 -3.54
C ILE A 17 7.77 -1.08 -3.50
N GLU A 18 8.47 -1.83 -2.66
CA GLU A 18 9.92 -1.69 -2.52
C GLU A 18 10.72 -2.34 -3.66
N ASN A 19 10.07 -3.09 -4.56
CA ASN A 19 10.71 -3.77 -5.67
C ASN A 19 11.39 -2.81 -6.68
N ASP A 20 10.97 -1.55 -6.74
CA ASP A 20 11.56 -0.53 -7.63
C ASP A 20 12.62 0.36 -6.94
N GLY A 21 12.99 0.02 -5.70
CA GLY A 21 13.94 0.77 -4.87
C GLY A 21 13.29 1.86 -4.03
N SER A 22 11.98 2.07 -4.13
CA SER A 22 11.22 2.91 -3.19
C SER A 22 11.15 2.25 -1.81
N LYS A 23 10.73 3.02 -0.80
CA LYS A 23 10.63 2.53 0.59
C LYS A 23 9.27 2.84 1.19
N VAL A 24 8.68 1.85 1.86
CA VAL A 24 7.46 2.08 2.66
C VAL A 24 7.90 2.59 4.03
N LEU A 25 7.54 3.83 4.34
CA LEU A 25 7.86 4.46 5.62
C LEU A 25 6.82 4.11 6.68
N ASP A 26 5.55 4.05 6.28
CA ASP A 26 4.45 3.65 7.13
C ASP A 26 3.34 2.99 6.32
N ILE A 27 2.61 2.09 6.97
CA ILE A 27 1.48 1.37 6.39
C ILE A 27 0.45 1.08 7.48
N HIS A 28 -0.78 1.53 7.24
CA HIS A 28 -1.92 1.22 8.06
C HIS A 28 -2.99 0.51 7.24
N LEU A 29 -3.43 -0.66 7.71
CA LEU A 29 -4.50 -1.45 7.11
C LEU A 29 -5.62 -1.63 8.13
N TRP A 30 -6.86 -1.36 7.71
CA TRP A 30 -8.03 -1.50 8.57
C TRP A 30 -9.23 -2.02 7.79
N ARG A 31 -10.17 -2.62 8.52
CA ARG A 31 -11.44 -3.09 7.95
C ARG A 31 -12.46 -1.97 7.98
N LEU A 32 -13.02 -1.62 6.82
CA LEU A 32 -14.12 -0.65 6.69
C LEU A 32 -15.49 -1.31 6.91
N ALA A 33 -15.67 -2.48 6.31
CA ALA A 33 -16.86 -3.32 6.37
C ALA A 33 -16.45 -4.79 6.10
N PRO A 34 -17.35 -5.79 6.25
CA PRO A 34 -17.03 -7.16 5.85
C PRO A 34 -16.53 -7.22 4.40
N GLY A 35 -15.32 -7.74 4.19
CA GLY A 35 -14.67 -7.82 2.88
C GLY A 35 -14.09 -6.51 2.33
N GLN A 36 -14.28 -5.37 3.02
CA GLN A 36 -13.79 -4.07 2.55
C GLN A 36 -12.61 -3.59 3.38
N VAL A 37 -11.48 -3.33 2.71
CA VAL A 37 -10.22 -2.94 3.34
C VAL A 37 -9.87 -1.49 2.99
N GLY A 38 -9.51 -0.72 4.00
CA GLY A 38 -8.85 0.57 3.87
C GLY A 38 -7.34 0.43 4.04
N CYS A 39 -6.58 1.23 3.29
CA CYS A 39 -5.14 1.30 3.34
C CYS A 39 -4.66 2.75 3.26
N GLU A 40 -3.75 3.11 4.15
CA GLU A 40 -2.98 4.35 4.12
C GLU A 40 -1.50 4.00 4.06
N LEU A 41 -0.77 4.63 3.15
CA LEU A 41 0.61 4.30 2.86
C LEU A 41 1.45 5.57 2.71
N ILE A 42 2.61 5.60 3.36
CA ILE A 42 3.62 6.64 3.16
C ILE A 42 4.81 6.02 2.44
N ILE A 43 5.14 6.52 1.25
CA ILE A 43 6.20 6.00 0.39
C ILE A 43 7.29 7.05 0.25
N LYS A 44 8.53 6.68 0.54
CA LYS A 44 9.70 7.43 0.08
C LYS A 44 10.06 6.97 -1.34
N LYS A 45 9.88 7.86 -2.31
CA LYS A 45 10.12 7.53 -3.73
C LYS A 45 11.61 7.45 -4.04
N ASN A 46 11.99 6.46 -4.84
CA ASN A 46 13.28 6.48 -5.52
C ASN A 46 13.27 7.51 -6.66
N LEU A 47 14.07 8.57 -6.56
CA LEU A 47 14.12 9.67 -7.53
C LEU A 47 14.69 9.26 -8.89
N GLU A 48 15.43 8.15 -8.96
CA GLU A 48 15.90 7.60 -10.25
C GLU A 48 14.77 6.90 -11.03
N GLN A 49 13.64 6.61 -10.39
CA GLN A 49 12.45 6.05 -11.03
C GLN A 49 11.56 7.18 -11.58
N ARG A 50 11.40 7.17 -12.91
CA ARG A 50 10.71 8.24 -13.65
C ARG A 50 9.21 8.34 -13.32
N SER A 51 8.52 7.24 -13.04
CA SER A 51 7.06 7.26 -12.88
C SER A 51 6.53 5.92 -12.35
N SER A 52 6.60 5.70 -11.03
CA SER A 52 5.83 4.63 -10.40
C SER A 52 4.43 5.18 -10.09
N ASP A 53 3.41 4.69 -10.81
CA ASP A 53 2.03 4.90 -10.39
C ASP A 53 1.70 3.88 -9.29
N TYR A 54 2.04 4.25 -8.06
CA TYR A 54 1.82 3.38 -6.90
C TYR A 54 0.34 3.04 -6.71
N ARG A 55 -0.57 3.91 -7.16
CA ARG A 55 -2.00 3.66 -7.04
C ARG A 55 -2.40 2.51 -7.95
N ASP A 56 -1.95 2.52 -9.20
CA ASP A 56 -2.22 1.45 -10.15
C ASP A 56 -1.58 0.12 -9.74
N ILE A 57 -0.35 0.15 -9.22
CA ILE A 57 0.33 -1.04 -8.69
C ILE A 57 -0.48 -1.67 -7.56
N ILE A 58 -0.92 -0.86 -6.60
CA ILE A 58 -1.65 -1.35 -5.43
C ILE A 58 -3.05 -1.83 -5.83
N ALA A 59 -3.77 -1.08 -6.66
CA ALA A 59 -5.12 -1.44 -7.08
C ALA A 59 -5.16 -2.66 -8.01
N GLY A 60 -4.09 -2.93 -8.76
CA GLY A 60 -3.99 -4.10 -9.64
C GLY A 60 -3.71 -5.40 -8.89
N ASP A 61 -2.96 -5.33 -7.79
CA ASP A 61 -2.46 -6.50 -7.07
C ASP A 61 -3.20 -6.79 -5.75
N PHE A 62 -3.94 -5.81 -5.22
CA PHE A 62 -4.60 -5.90 -3.90
C PHE A 62 -6.03 -5.36 -3.92
N ASP A 63 -6.93 -6.08 -3.23
CA ASP A 63 -8.34 -5.69 -3.09
C ASP A 63 -8.54 -4.63 -1.98
N ILE A 64 -8.11 -3.40 -2.28
CA ILE A 64 -8.22 -2.25 -1.37
C ILE A 64 -9.33 -1.32 -1.86
N HIS A 65 -10.28 -1.04 -0.97
CA HIS A 65 -11.49 -0.30 -1.26
C HIS A 65 -11.35 1.21 -0.97
N HIS A 66 -10.44 1.57 -0.05
CA HIS A 66 -10.10 2.96 0.25
C HIS A 66 -8.59 3.08 0.34
N LEU A 67 -7.97 3.80 -0.59
CA LEU A 67 -6.52 3.90 -0.71
C LEU A 67 -6.07 5.35 -0.67
N ILE A 68 -5.29 5.68 0.37
CA ILE A 68 -4.58 6.95 0.52
C ILE A 68 -3.08 6.67 0.39
N ILE A 69 -2.39 7.45 -0.43
CA ILE A 69 -0.95 7.33 -0.65
C ILE A 69 -0.33 8.71 -0.51
N GLU A 70 0.63 8.84 0.40
CA GLU A 70 1.52 9.99 0.48
C GLU A 70 2.90 9.59 -0.07
N VAL A 71 3.44 10.42 -0.96
CA VAL A 71 4.76 10.19 -1.58
C VAL A 71 5.69 11.33 -1.22
N ILE A 72 6.84 10.98 -0.63
CA ILE A 72 7.88 11.88 -0.14
C ILE A 72 9.18 11.66 -0.93
#